data_AF-A0A7S2UTW3-F1
#
_entry.id   AF-A0A7S2UTW3-F1
#
_cell.length_a   1.000
_cell.length_b   1.000
_cell.length_c   1.000
_cell.angle_alpha   90.00
_cell.angle_beta   90.00
_cell.angle_gamma   90.00
#
_symmetry.space_group_name_H-M   'P 1'
#
loop_
_entity.id
_entity.type
_entity.pdbx_description
1 polymer ?
#
loop_
_entity_poly.entity_id
_entity_poly.type
_entity_poly.pdbx_seq_one_letter_code
_entity_poly.pdbx_strand_id
1 'polypeptide(L)'
;EYFYEGLVSCADNIAERGKLSPPKGFPWPGSQPLAFVQAGNADCEVTHNFGGKSNPLEAKLVAKVVSDLLEAGDLDAQNIAVISPYSKQVQYIRGELSAMMAINARNVRVGTVDSFQGQEKDVVVFSAVRS
;
A
#
# COMPACT_ATOMS: atom_id res chain seq x y z
N GLU A 1 2.77 -22.43 -2.51
CA GLU A 1 1.76 -23.48 -2.80
C GLU A 1 0.47 -22.96 -3.43
N TYR A 2 -0.12 -21.86 -2.99
CA TYR A 2 -1.48 -21.45 -3.40
C TYR A 2 -1.75 -21.19 -4.90
N PHE A 3 -0.79 -20.70 -5.68
CA PHE A 3 -1.04 -20.32 -7.09
C PHE A 3 -0.17 -21.07 -8.12
N TYR A 4 1.00 -21.54 -7.70
CA TYR A 4 1.99 -22.13 -8.60
C TYR A 4 2.52 -23.46 -8.07
N GLU A 5 1.84 -24.09 -7.11
CA GLU A 5 2.20 -25.41 -6.57
C GLU A 5 3.67 -25.54 -6.08
N GLY A 6 4.28 -24.40 -5.69
CA GLY A 6 5.67 -24.37 -5.25
C GLY A 6 6.71 -24.33 -6.38
N LEU A 7 6.29 -24.20 -7.65
CA LEU A 7 7.17 -24.13 -8.81
C LEU A 7 7.94 -22.81 -8.92
N VAL A 8 7.50 -21.76 -8.25
CA VAL A 8 8.19 -20.46 -8.25
C VAL A 8 9.22 -20.46 -7.13
N SER A 9 10.50 -20.47 -7.51
CA SER A 9 11.62 -20.28 -6.59
C SER A 9 12.23 -18.89 -6.73
N CYS A 10 12.79 -18.41 -5.63
CA CYS A 10 13.68 -17.28 -5.62
C CYS A 10 14.97 -17.62 -6.38
N ALA A 11 15.49 -16.68 -7.18
CA ALA A 11 16.81 -16.85 -7.79
C ALA A 11 17.90 -16.92 -6.69
N ASP A 12 18.95 -17.73 -6.92
CA ASP A 12 20.01 -17.97 -5.93
C ASP A 12 20.77 -16.69 -5.54
N ASN A 13 20.78 -15.68 -6.41
CA ASN A 13 21.51 -14.42 -6.23
C ASN A 13 20.77 -13.38 -5.35
N ILE A 14 19.66 -13.73 -4.68
CA ILE A 14 18.98 -12.80 -3.75
C ILE A 14 19.89 -12.39 -2.59
N ALA A 15 20.84 -13.24 -2.19
CA ALA A 15 21.83 -12.89 -1.18
C ALA A 15 22.78 -11.76 -1.64
N GLU A 16 23.08 -11.68 -2.94
CA GLU A 16 23.98 -10.65 -3.53
C GLU A 16 23.27 -9.33 -3.82
N ARG A 17 21.95 -9.33 -4.05
CA ARG A 17 21.13 -8.10 -4.15
C ARG A 17 20.94 -7.38 -2.81
N GLY A 18 21.56 -7.88 -1.75
CA GLY A 18 21.38 -7.41 -0.38
C GLY A 18 20.04 -7.88 0.17
N LYS A 19 20.03 -8.32 1.44
CA LYS A 19 18.78 -8.38 2.20
C LYS A 19 18.07 -7.04 2.00
N LEU A 20 16.91 -7.03 1.35
CA LEU A 20 16.05 -5.85 1.23
C LEU A 20 15.69 -5.42 2.65
N SER A 21 16.49 -4.53 3.21
CA SER A 21 16.20 -3.91 4.49
C SER A 21 14.94 -3.10 4.32
N PRO A 22 13.96 -3.23 5.23
CA PRO A 22 12.76 -2.44 5.15
C PRO A 22 13.10 -0.94 5.09
N PRO A 23 12.44 -0.15 4.23
CA PRO A 23 12.69 1.29 4.15
C PRO A 23 12.35 1.97 5.47
N LYS A 24 13.03 3.08 5.78
CA LYS A 24 12.71 3.87 6.97
C LYS A 24 11.33 4.52 6.84
N GLY A 25 10.81 5.02 7.96
CA GLY A 25 9.52 5.74 7.98
C GLY A 25 8.31 4.85 8.28
N PHE A 26 8.50 3.56 8.56
CA PHE A 26 7.43 2.70 9.02
C PHE A 26 7.91 1.78 10.16
N PRO A 27 7.09 1.53 11.20
CA PRO A 27 7.44 0.62 12.30
C PRO A 27 7.29 -0.84 11.86
N TRP A 28 8.27 -1.35 11.12
CA TRP A 28 8.28 -2.73 10.65
C TRP A 28 8.31 -3.72 11.82
N PRO A 29 7.51 -4.80 11.80
CA PRO A 29 7.43 -5.77 12.90
C PRO A 29 8.70 -6.63 13.05
N GLY A 30 9.57 -6.65 12.04
CA GLY A 30 10.82 -7.40 12.06
C GLY A 30 11.77 -6.95 10.94
N SER A 31 12.80 -7.76 10.67
CA SER A 31 13.80 -7.47 9.64
C SER A 31 13.33 -7.75 8.21
N GLN A 32 12.07 -8.15 8.02
CA GLN A 32 11.47 -8.43 6.72
C GLN A 32 10.61 -7.23 6.27
N PRO A 33 10.63 -6.85 4.98
CA PRO A 33 9.84 -5.76 4.43
C PRO A 33 8.38 -6.18 4.17
N LEU A 34 7.75 -6.80 5.17
CA LEU A 34 6.34 -7.20 5.13
C LEU A 34 5.69 -6.86 6.47
N ALA A 35 4.58 -6.14 6.41
CA ALA A 35 3.79 -5.79 7.58
C ALA A 35 2.30 -5.89 7.26
N PHE A 36 1.54 -6.42 8.21
CA PHE A 36 0.08 -6.38 8.20
C PHE A 36 -0.38 -5.41 9.26
N VAL A 37 -1.10 -4.36 8.84
CA VAL A 37 -1.63 -3.34 9.75
C VAL A 37 -3.12 -3.56 9.91
N GLN A 38 -3.55 -3.80 11.14
CA GLN A 38 -4.97 -3.86 11.46
C GLN A 38 -5.55 -2.44 11.42
N ALA A 39 -6.42 -2.19 10.44
CA ALA A 39 -7.09 -0.90 10.27
C ALA A 39 -8.54 -0.98 10.78
N GLY A 40 -8.75 -0.59 12.03
CA GLY A 40 -10.09 -0.43 12.61
C GLY A 40 -10.84 -1.73 12.91
N ASN A 41 -12.18 -1.59 12.93
CA ASN A 41 -13.15 -2.60 13.37
C ASN A 41 -14.17 -2.83 12.23
N ALA A 42 -14.97 -3.91 12.30
CA ALA A 42 -15.96 -4.27 11.27
C ALA A 42 -16.94 -3.13 10.90
N ASP A 43 -17.22 -2.21 11.82
CA ASP A 43 -18.18 -1.11 11.63
C ASP A 43 -17.62 0.10 10.87
N CYS A 44 -16.38 0.03 10.39
CA CYS A 44 -15.70 1.13 9.70
C CYS A 44 -15.90 1.10 8.18
N GLU A 45 -16.54 0.05 7.65
CA GLU A 45 -16.91 -0.07 6.25
C GLU A 45 -18.15 0.79 5.93
N VAL A 46 -18.04 1.62 4.89
CA VAL A 46 -19.14 2.40 4.34
C VAL A 46 -19.55 1.79 3.00
N THR A 47 -20.81 1.39 2.90
CA THR A 47 -21.43 1.00 1.63
C THR A 47 -22.07 2.24 0.98
N HIS A 48 -21.68 2.51 -0.25
CA HIS A 48 -22.18 3.60 -1.07
C HIS A 48 -23.35 3.15 -1.92
N ASN A 49 -24.16 4.12 -2.38
CA ASN A 49 -25.18 3.90 -3.40
C ASN A 49 -24.55 3.19 -4.62
N PHE A 50 -25.27 2.22 -5.19
CA PHE A 50 -24.82 1.36 -6.30
C PHE A 50 -23.73 0.32 -5.93
N GLY A 51 -23.54 0.00 -4.65
CA GLY A 51 -22.76 -1.16 -4.21
C GLY A 51 -21.25 -0.95 -4.06
N GLY A 52 -20.78 0.28 -4.17
CA GLY A 52 -19.36 0.61 -3.89
C GLY A 52 -19.05 0.51 -2.39
N LYS A 53 -17.87 0.02 -2.02
CA LYS A 53 -17.42 -0.05 -0.62
C LYS A 53 -16.17 0.82 -0.40
N SER A 54 -16.05 1.40 0.77
CA SER A 54 -14.87 2.15 1.22
C SER A 54 -14.72 2.03 2.73
N ASN A 55 -13.49 2.15 3.21
CA ASN A 55 -13.18 2.27 4.63
C ASN A 55 -12.39 3.58 4.83
N PRO A 56 -13.05 4.67 5.28
CA PRO A 56 -12.40 5.96 5.47
C PRO A 56 -11.29 5.94 6.53
N LEU A 57 -11.39 5.11 7.56
CA LEU A 57 -10.32 4.97 8.57
C LEU A 57 -9.08 4.33 7.96
N GLU A 58 -9.28 3.26 7.19
CA GLU A 58 -8.19 2.62 6.46
C GLU A 58 -7.56 3.57 5.45
N ALA A 59 -8.35 4.39 4.74
CA ALA A 59 -7.83 5.38 3.81
C ALA A 59 -6.93 6.43 4.49
N LYS A 60 -7.33 6.92 5.67
CA LYS A 60 -6.51 7.84 6.48
C LYS A 60 -5.22 7.19 6.97
N LEU A 61 -5.30 5.93 7.40
CA LEU A 61 -4.15 5.18 7.85
C LEU A 61 -3.15 4.94 6.70
N VAL A 62 -3.65 4.57 5.53
CA VAL A 62 -2.84 4.42 4.32
C VAL A 62 -2.15 5.72 3.95
N ALA A 63 -2.87 6.84 3.95
CA ALA A 63 -2.28 8.14 3.67
C ALA A 63 -1.19 8.50 4.69
N LYS A 64 -1.41 8.21 5.97
CA LYS A 64 -0.40 8.42 7.02
C LYS A 64 0.86 7.58 6.78
N VAL A 65 0.70 6.29 6.50
CA VAL A 65 1.83 5.39 6.21
C VAL A 65 2.64 5.91 5.01
N VAL A 66 1.96 6.33 3.95
CA VAL A 66 2.62 6.92 2.77
C VAL A 66 3.37 8.20 3.14
N SER A 67 2.79 9.06 3.97
CA SER A 67 3.44 10.28 4.48
C SER A 67 4.71 9.94 5.25
N ASP A 68 4.62 9.04 6.23
CA ASP A 68 5.74 8.67 7.11
C ASP A 68 6.91 8.05 6.30
N LEU A 69 6.59 7.25 5.26
CA LEU A 69 7.57 6.69 4.32
C LEU A 69 8.28 7.75 3.47
N LEU A 70 7.54 8.77 3.00
CA LEU A 70 8.11 9.87 2.20
C LEU A 70 8.94 10.82 3.07
N GLU A 71 8.49 11.11 4.29
CA GLU A 71 9.21 11.99 5.24
C GLU A 71 10.53 11.39 5.71
N ALA A 72 10.66 10.06 5.72
CA ALA A 72 11.92 9.40 6.01
C ALA A 72 13.02 9.66 4.97
N GLY A 73 12.65 10.09 3.75
CA GLY A 73 13.57 10.52 2.70
C GLY A 73 14.31 9.40 1.96
N ASP A 74 14.07 8.14 2.31
CA ASP A 74 14.67 6.98 1.62
C ASP A 74 13.91 6.63 0.30
N LEU A 75 12.69 7.14 0.11
CA LEU A 75 11.81 6.83 -1.02
C LEU A 75 11.17 8.08 -1.60
N ASP A 76 11.05 8.14 -2.93
CA ASP A 76 10.25 9.14 -3.62
C ASP A 76 8.83 8.63 -3.90
N ALA A 77 7.91 9.54 -4.21
CA ALA A 77 6.53 9.20 -4.55
C ALA A 77 6.39 8.22 -5.73
N GLN A 78 7.38 8.19 -6.63
CA GLN A 78 7.44 7.26 -7.76
C GLN A 78 7.80 5.81 -7.35
N ASN A 79 8.42 5.61 -6.19
CA ASN A 79 8.79 4.30 -5.67
C ASN A 79 7.63 3.62 -4.92
N ILE A 80 6.58 4.37 -4.57
CA ILE A 80 5.43 3.91 -3.80
C ILE A 80 4.21 3.73 -4.70
N ALA A 81 3.49 2.61 -4.53
CA ALA A 81 2.16 2.42 -5.06
C ALA A 81 1.15 2.10 -3.95
N VAL A 82 -0.07 2.61 -4.12
CA VAL A 82 -1.21 2.24 -3.29
C VAL A 82 -2.24 1.51 -4.14
N ILE A 83 -2.58 0.29 -3.73
CA ILE A 83 -3.48 -0.60 -4.47
C ILE A 83 -4.70 -0.91 -3.61
N SER A 84 -5.89 -0.83 -4.20
CA SER A 84 -7.12 -1.31 -3.56
C SER A 84 -8.07 -1.96 -4.58
N PRO A 85 -8.78 -3.04 -4.25
CA PRO A 85 -9.73 -3.65 -5.17
C PRO A 85 -10.99 -2.79 -5.41
N TYR A 86 -11.24 -1.76 -4.60
CA TYR A 86 -12.44 -0.92 -4.71
C TYR A 86 -12.13 0.46 -5.27
N SER A 87 -12.76 0.81 -6.40
CA SER A 87 -12.59 2.13 -7.03
C SER A 87 -13.01 3.30 -6.14
N LYS A 88 -14.00 3.10 -5.25
CA LYS A 88 -14.40 4.10 -4.26
C LYS A 88 -13.30 4.33 -3.23
N GLN A 89 -12.68 3.27 -2.71
CA GLN A 89 -11.54 3.39 -1.82
C GLN A 89 -10.37 4.12 -2.49
N VAL A 90 -10.06 3.81 -3.75
CA VAL A 90 -9.03 4.52 -4.52
C VAL A 90 -9.30 6.02 -4.56
N GLN A 91 -10.56 6.44 -4.78
CA GLN A 91 -10.94 7.85 -4.77
C GLN A 91 -10.75 8.49 -3.37
N TYR A 92 -11.15 7.80 -2.31
CA TYR A 92 -10.96 8.27 -0.93
C TYR A 92 -9.48 8.45 -0.58
N ILE A 93 -8.64 7.44 -0.86
CA ILE A 93 -7.20 7.49 -0.60
C ILE A 93 -6.56 8.66 -1.37
N ARG A 94 -6.90 8.86 -2.65
CA ARG A 94 -6.40 10.00 -3.43
C ARG A 94 -6.80 11.34 -2.80
N GLY A 95 -8.01 11.43 -2.27
CA GLY A 95 -8.49 12.60 -1.53
C GLY A 95 -7.66 12.86 -0.28
N GLU A 96 -7.47 11.84 0.56
CA GLU A 96 -6.67 11.94 1.79
C GLU A 96 -5.21 12.33 1.50
N LEU A 97 -4.57 11.69 0.51
CA LEU A 97 -3.20 12.04 0.08
C LEU A 97 -3.09 13.46 -0.49
N SER A 98 -4.14 13.96 -1.15
CA SER A 98 -4.17 15.33 -1.69
C SER A 98 -4.39 16.38 -0.59
N ALA A 99 -5.07 16.00 0.50
CA ALA A 99 -5.30 16.88 1.64
C ALA A 99 -4.08 16.98 2.56
N MET A 100 -3.16 16.02 2.49
CA MET A 100 -1.91 16.07 3.25
C MET A 100 -0.96 17.14 2.72
N MET A 101 -0.36 17.89 3.64
CA MET A 101 0.70 18.87 3.33
C MET A 101 2.07 18.23 3.07
N ALA A 102 2.19 16.91 3.24
CA ALA A 102 3.43 16.17 3.07
C ALA A 102 3.97 16.29 1.64
N ILE A 103 5.29 16.41 1.54
CA ILE A 103 5.99 16.60 0.27
C ILE A 103 5.66 15.42 -0.66
N ASN A 104 5.08 15.74 -1.82
CA ASN A 104 4.84 14.81 -2.93
C ASN A 104 3.86 13.63 -2.68
N ALA A 105 3.15 13.58 -1.55
CA ALA A 105 2.16 12.51 -1.28
C ALA A 105 1.09 12.41 -2.39
N ARG A 106 0.67 13.54 -2.96
CA ARG A 106 -0.27 13.61 -4.11
C ARG A 106 0.24 12.97 -5.41
N ASN A 107 1.56 12.79 -5.55
CA ASN A 107 2.17 12.22 -6.75
C ASN A 107 2.26 10.68 -6.67
N VAL A 108 1.93 10.10 -5.51
CA VAL A 108 1.93 8.65 -5.32
C VAL A 108 0.85 8.03 -6.19
N ARG A 109 1.20 6.94 -6.87
CA ARG A 109 0.24 6.28 -7.75
C ARG A 109 -0.74 5.46 -6.93
N VAL A 110 -2.02 5.79 -7.02
CA VAL A 110 -3.12 5.06 -6.38
C VAL A 110 -4.01 4.47 -7.45
N GLY A 111 -4.41 3.20 -7.34
CA GLY A 111 -5.21 2.54 -8.37
C GLY A 111 -5.73 1.17 -7.96
N THR A 112 -6.48 0.55 -8.87
CA THR A 112 -6.99 -0.82 -8.69
C THR A 112 -5.95 -1.85 -9.09
N VAL A 113 -6.14 -3.10 -8.68
CA VAL A 113 -5.26 -4.23 -9.05
C VAL A 113 -5.08 -4.30 -10.57
N ASP A 114 -6.17 -4.17 -11.33
CA ASP A 114 -6.13 -4.19 -12.80
C ASP A 114 -5.26 -3.07 -13.40
N SER A 115 -5.27 -1.89 -12.78
CA SER A 115 -4.48 -0.74 -13.25
C SER A 115 -2.98 -0.86 -13.00
N PHE A 116 -2.55 -1.87 -12.23
CA PHE A 116 -1.16 -2.13 -11.85
C PHE A 116 -0.62 -3.45 -12.40
N GLN A 117 -1.40 -4.21 -13.18
CA GLN A 117 -0.93 -5.47 -13.75
C GLN A 117 0.31 -5.25 -14.63
N GLY A 118 1.36 -6.04 -14.38
CA GLY A 118 2.61 -5.97 -15.13
C GLY A 118 3.54 -4.80 -14.75
N GLN A 119 3.27 -4.11 -13.63
CA GLN A 119 4.11 -3.04 -13.13
C GLN A 119 4.69 -3.38 -11.76
N GLU A 120 5.93 -2.95 -11.52
CA GLU A 120 6.62 -3.13 -10.25
C GLU A 120 6.90 -1.78 -9.58
N LYS A 121 6.95 -1.82 -8.24
CA LYS A 121 7.27 -0.70 -7.36
C LYS A 121 8.04 -1.21 -6.16
N ASP A 122 8.90 -0.36 -5.61
CA ASP A 122 9.75 -0.72 -4.47
C ASP A 122 8.91 -0.95 -3.21
N VAL A 123 7.86 -0.15 -3.02
CA VAL A 123 6.90 -0.31 -1.93
C VAL A 123 5.47 -0.32 -2.46
N VAL A 124 4.70 -1.32 -2.01
CA VAL A 124 3.27 -1.43 -2.28
C VAL A 124 2.51 -1.37 -0.95
N VAL A 125 1.60 -0.41 -0.83
CA VAL A 125 0.61 -0.36 0.25
C VAL A 125 -0.71 -0.90 -0.29
N PHE A 126 -1.18 -1.99 0.28
CA PHE A 126 -2.43 -2.62 -0.12
C PHE A 126 -3.56 -2.29 0.87
N SER A 127 -4.69 -1.82 0.36
CA SER A 127 -5.90 -1.55 1.15
C SER A 127 -7.00 -2.55 0.81
N ALA A 128 -7.36 -3.40 1.78
CA ALA A 128 -8.30 -4.50 1.66
C ALA A 128 -9.78 -4.06 1.73
N VAL A 129 -10.08 -2.98 2.47
CA VAL A 129 -11.40 -2.34 2.60
C VAL A 129 -12.46 -3.14 3.35
N ARG A 130 -12.56 -4.45 3.08
CA ARG A 130 -13.50 -5.34 3.76
C ARG A 130 -12.99 -5.68 5.15
N SER A 131 -13.84 -5.43 6.14
CA SER A 131 -13.64 -5.73 7.56
C SER A 131 -14.71 -6.68 8.09
#